data_AF-A0A163XNZ7-F1
#
_entry.id   AF-A0A163XNZ7-F1
#
_cell.length_a   1.000
_cell.length_b   1.000
_cell.length_c   1.000
_cell.angle_alpha   90.00
_cell.angle_beta   90.00
_cell.angle_gamma   90.00
#
_symmetry.space_group_name_H-M   'P 1'
#
loop_
_entity.id
_entity.type
_entity.pdbx_description
1 polymer ?
#
loop_
_entity_poly.entity_id
_entity_poly.type
_entity_poly.pdbx_seq_one_letter_code
_entity_poly.pdbx_strand_id
1 'polypeptide(L)'
;MPISPEFSIALHCPTIGKRYELADSASLADDRMERILQHRAGLRSGDPIDIDSDTTLYLNHQQIAQSARYLYAAADNFRGTREFLREQPDLRSVTTHIHAGEMGGPPPQRPQMPAGTHLVIHGPFDHGMLEILEIDENGEGLTARTSQIALLAQMAADTGLLRVELYFGGRCRRIMGQAMIEPVGDSTDGWFRVVHRDPSLRALDNQLRYSRS
;
A
#
# COMPACT_ATOMS: atom_id res chain seq x y z
N MET A 1 -8.91 6.97 -12.93
CA MET A 1 -9.00 8.37 -13.34
C MET A 1 -7.73 8.75 -14.08
N PRO A 2 -7.79 9.05 -15.39
CA PRO A 2 -6.70 9.76 -16.03
C PRO A 2 -6.87 11.19 -15.54
N ILE A 3 -5.86 11.72 -14.86
CA ILE A 3 -5.99 13.07 -14.38
C ILE A 3 -6.00 13.97 -15.62
N SER A 4 -7.15 14.62 -15.84
CA SER A 4 -7.39 15.58 -16.91
C SER A 4 -6.23 16.57 -17.02
N PRO A 5 -5.88 17.09 -18.21
CA PRO A 5 -4.92 18.20 -18.32
C PRO A 5 -5.35 19.44 -17.52
N GLU A 6 -6.63 19.53 -17.16
CA GLU A 6 -7.24 20.67 -16.47
C GLU A 6 -7.46 20.45 -14.97
N PHE A 7 -7.30 19.22 -14.48
CA PHE A 7 -7.54 18.91 -13.07
C PHE A 7 -6.31 18.24 -12.47
N SER A 8 -6.16 18.30 -11.15
CA SER A 8 -5.20 17.47 -10.44
C SER A 8 -5.84 16.90 -9.18
N ILE A 9 -5.60 15.62 -8.91
CA ILE A 9 -5.93 15.02 -7.61
C ILE A 9 -4.63 14.72 -6.90
N ALA A 10 -4.43 15.35 -5.76
CA ALA A 10 -3.31 15.08 -4.88
C ALA A 10 -3.81 14.47 -3.57
N LEU A 11 -3.17 13.37 -3.17
CA LEU A 11 -3.34 12.82 -1.82
C LEU A 11 -2.23 13.39 -0.95
N HIS A 12 -2.60 14.12 0.10
CA HIS A 12 -1.65 14.73 1.01
C HIS A 12 -1.54 13.94 2.31
N CYS A 13 -0.30 13.71 2.76
CA CYS A 13 -0.05 13.21 4.11
C CYS A 13 -0.57 14.23 5.14
N PRO A 14 -1.20 13.81 6.25
CA PRO A 14 -1.66 14.73 7.31
C PRO A 14 -0.58 15.70 7.83
N THR A 15 0.70 15.31 7.76
CA THR A 15 1.82 16.19 8.14
C THR A 15 2.02 17.36 7.19
N ILE A 16 1.63 17.25 5.91
CA ILE A 16 1.66 18.35 4.94
C ILE A 16 0.57 19.37 5.27
N GLY A 17 -0.64 18.90 5.61
CA GLY A 17 -1.71 19.77 6.11
C GLY A 17 -1.23 20.60 7.31
N LYS A 18 -0.60 19.95 8.30
CA LYS A 18 -0.01 20.65 9.46
C LYS A 18 1.05 21.70 9.10
N ARG A 19 1.80 21.53 8.00
CA ARG A 19 2.77 22.55 7.56
C ARG A 19 2.09 23.78 6.97
N TYR A 20 1.00 23.58 6.22
CA TYR A 20 0.20 24.69 5.71
C TYR A 20 -0.54 25.44 6.84
N GLU A 21 -0.93 24.75 7.91
CA GLU A 21 -1.45 25.37 9.13
C GLU A 21 -0.45 26.32 9.80
N LEU A 22 0.85 25.99 9.74
CA LEU A 22 1.92 26.79 10.33
C LEU A 22 2.38 27.94 9.41
N ALA A 23 1.85 28.06 8.20
CA ALA A 23 2.32 29.02 7.22
C ALA A 23 2.13 30.48 7.64
N ASP A 24 1.11 30.79 8.44
CA ASP A 24 0.87 32.14 8.98
C ASP A 24 2.04 32.65 9.84
N SER A 25 2.87 31.73 10.35
CA SER A 25 4.07 32.05 11.14
C SER A 25 5.36 32.06 10.31
N ALA A 26 5.29 31.75 9.02
CA ALA A 26 6.44 31.66 8.13
C ALA A 26 6.69 32.99 7.38
N SER A 27 7.93 33.44 7.34
CA SER A 27 8.35 34.57 6.50
C SER A 27 8.49 34.11 5.05
N LEU A 28 7.43 34.25 4.26
CA LEU A 28 7.40 33.88 2.84
C LEU A 28 7.10 35.10 1.98
N ALA A 29 7.52 35.07 0.71
CA ALA A 29 7.12 36.06 -0.28
C ALA A 29 5.60 36.04 -0.48
N ASP A 30 5.00 37.19 -0.80
CA ASP A 30 3.54 37.40 -0.83
C ASP A 30 2.83 36.42 -1.80
N ASP A 31 3.39 36.22 -2.98
CA ASP A 31 2.89 35.29 -4.00
C ASP A 31 2.89 33.84 -3.52
N ARG A 32 3.90 33.46 -2.73
CA ARG A 32 4.04 32.13 -2.16
C ARG A 32 3.10 31.93 -0.98
N MET A 33 2.91 32.97 -0.17
CA MET A 33 1.97 32.97 0.95
C MET A 33 0.53 32.80 0.45
N GLU A 34 0.13 33.54 -0.58
CA GLU A 34 -1.20 33.46 -1.18
C GLU A 34 -1.54 32.03 -1.66
N ARG A 35 -0.61 31.41 -2.40
CA ARG A 35 -0.77 30.01 -2.85
C ARG A 35 -0.92 29.05 -1.69
N ILE A 36 -0.14 29.22 -0.63
CA ILE A 36 -0.19 28.36 0.56
C ILE A 36 -1.54 28.50 1.28
N LEU A 37 -2.04 29.72 1.45
CA LEU A 37 -3.32 29.97 2.08
C LEU A 37 -4.48 29.35 1.28
N GLN A 38 -4.41 29.43 -0.05
CA GLN A 38 -5.38 28.79 -0.94
C GLN A 38 -5.35 27.26 -0.80
N HIS A 39 -4.16 26.65 -0.77
CA HIS A 39 -4.00 25.20 -0.52
C HIS A 39 -4.50 24.80 0.86
N ARG A 40 -4.25 25.62 1.89
CA ARG A 40 -4.77 25.39 3.25
C ARG A 40 -6.30 25.40 3.26
N ALA A 41 -6.93 26.35 2.56
CA ALA A 41 -8.37 26.45 2.48
C ALA A 41 -8.99 25.18 1.86
N GLY A 42 -8.47 24.76 0.70
CA GLY A 42 -8.92 23.52 0.03
C GLY A 42 -8.72 22.27 0.88
N LEU A 43 -7.60 22.16 1.59
CA LEU A 43 -7.33 21.02 2.49
C LEU A 43 -8.30 20.96 3.68
N ARG A 44 -8.76 22.12 4.17
CA ARG A 44 -9.70 22.20 5.30
C ARG A 44 -11.14 21.91 4.87
N SER A 45 -11.57 22.45 3.73
CA SER A 45 -12.97 22.30 3.28
C SER A 45 -13.20 21.03 2.46
N GLY A 46 -12.16 20.50 1.81
CA GLY A 46 -12.29 19.44 0.82
C GLY A 46 -12.79 19.94 -0.54
N ASP A 47 -12.98 21.25 -0.70
CA ASP A 47 -13.42 21.83 -1.96
C ASP A 47 -12.25 21.93 -2.96
N PRO A 48 -12.53 21.83 -4.26
CA PRO A 48 -11.55 22.12 -5.30
C PRO A 48 -11.01 23.55 -5.18
N ILE A 49 -9.73 23.70 -5.46
CA ILE A 49 -9.07 25.01 -5.55
C ILE A 49 -8.52 25.20 -6.96
N ASP A 50 -8.54 26.44 -7.42
CA ASP A 50 -7.90 26.80 -8.68
C ASP A 50 -6.38 26.84 -8.49
N ILE A 51 -5.67 26.13 -9.34
CA ILE A 51 -4.22 26.19 -9.46
C ILE A 51 -3.87 26.54 -10.90
N ASP A 52 -2.73 27.21 -11.09
CA ASP A 52 -2.30 27.57 -12.42
C ASP A 52 -1.99 26.33 -13.30
N SER A 53 -2.03 26.53 -14.61
CA SER A 53 -1.80 25.47 -15.60
C SER A 53 -0.43 24.81 -15.47
N ASP A 54 0.59 25.59 -15.10
CA ASP A 54 1.96 25.10 -14.96
C ASP A 54 2.08 24.20 -13.73
N THR A 55 1.42 24.56 -12.63
CA THR A 55 1.30 23.74 -11.44
C THR A 55 0.52 22.45 -11.71
N THR A 56 -0.59 22.52 -12.46
CA THR A 56 -1.36 21.33 -12.87
C THR A 56 -0.51 20.38 -13.70
N LEU A 57 0.21 20.91 -14.69
CA LEU A 57 1.11 20.14 -15.54
C LEU A 57 2.25 19.52 -14.73
N TYR A 58 2.87 20.30 -13.84
CA TYR A 58 3.93 19.83 -12.96
C TYR A 58 3.46 18.68 -12.06
N LEU A 59 2.29 18.80 -11.42
CA LEU A 59 1.74 17.75 -10.56
C LEU A 59 1.40 16.48 -11.36
N ASN A 60 0.85 16.64 -12.56
CA ASN A 60 0.59 15.51 -13.46
C ASN A 60 1.90 14.83 -13.91
N HIS A 61 2.96 15.59 -14.18
CA HIS A 61 4.29 15.02 -14.44
C HIS A 61 4.86 14.27 -13.24
N GLN A 62 4.71 14.80 -12.02
CA GLN A 62 5.12 14.11 -10.79
C GLN A 62 4.37 12.80 -10.61
N GLN A 63 3.08 12.74 -10.94
CA GLN A 63 2.33 11.48 -10.90
C GLN A 63 2.82 10.48 -11.94
N ILE A 64 3.19 10.92 -13.14
CA ILE A 64 3.76 10.02 -14.15
C ILE A 64 5.12 9.49 -13.69
N ALA A 65 5.98 10.34 -13.15
CA ALA A 65 7.31 9.97 -12.66
C ALA A 65 7.27 9.04 -11.44
N GLN A 66 6.35 9.28 -10.50
CA GLN A 66 6.30 8.58 -9.21
C GLN A 66 5.30 7.39 -9.20
N SER A 67 4.28 7.43 -10.06
CA SER A 67 3.15 6.48 -10.06
C SER A 67 2.96 5.76 -11.41
N ALA A 68 4.03 5.61 -12.19
CA ALA A 68 4.04 4.95 -13.51
C ALA A 68 3.35 3.56 -13.55
N ARG A 69 3.10 2.95 -12.39
CA ARG A 69 2.44 1.65 -12.25
C ARG A 69 0.89 1.69 -12.32
N TYR A 70 0.23 2.84 -12.08
CA TYR A 70 -1.23 2.89 -11.86
C TYR A 70 -1.91 4.15 -12.43
N LEU A 71 -1.71 4.45 -13.72
CA LEU A 71 -2.50 5.46 -14.42
C LEU A 71 -3.69 4.81 -15.14
N TYR A 72 -4.91 5.04 -14.63
CA TYR A 72 -6.12 4.40 -15.14
C TYR A 72 -7.02 5.38 -15.87
N ALA A 73 -7.24 5.22 -17.18
CA ALA A 73 -8.12 6.08 -17.95
C ALA A 73 -9.46 5.43 -18.31
N ALA A 74 -10.56 6.19 -18.33
CA ALA A 74 -11.85 5.70 -18.83
C ALA A 74 -11.88 5.60 -20.37
N ALA A 75 -11.02 6.35 -21.05
CA ALA A 75 -10.77 6.32 -22.50
C ALA A 75 -9.27 6.48 -22.75
N ASP A 76 -8.76 6.11 -23.92
CA ASP A 76 -7.33 6.26 -24.26
C ASP A 76 -6.94 7.74 -24.45
N ASN A 77 -6.76 8.46 -23.33
CA ASN A 77 -6.39 9.87 -23.29
C ASN A 77 -4.99 10.08 -22.67
N PHE A 78 -4.01 9.28 -23.12
CA PHE A 78 -2.64 9.30 -22.60
C PHE A 78 -1.65 10.06 -23.50
N ARG A 79 -2.11 10.96 -24.38
CA ARG A 79 -1.25 11.66 -25.34
C ARG A 79 -0.12 12.43 -24.65
N GLY A 80 -0.46 13.29 -23.67
CA GLY A 80 0.53 14.06 -22.91
C GLY A 80 1.49 13.17 -22.13
N THR A 81 1.00 12.09 -21.52
CA THR A 81 1.87 11.10 -20.86
C THR A 81 2.86 10.45 -21.82
N ARG A 82 2.42 10.10 -23.04
CA ARG A 82 3.29 9.51 -24.08
C ARG A 82 4.32 10.51 -24.58
N GLU A 83 3.98 11.78 -24.70
CA GLU A 83 4.91 12.86 -25.08
C GLU A 83 5.97 13.06 -24.00
N PHE A 84 5.57 13.21 -22.73
CA PHE A 84 6.48 13.33 -21.59
C PHE A 84 7.45 12.13 -21.48
N LEU A 85 6.95 10.90 -21.64
CA LEU A 85 7.79 9.69 -21.63
C LEU A 85 8.70 9.55 -22.87
N ARG A 86 8.45 10.28 -23.98
CA ARG A 86 9.41 10.37 -25.10
C ARG A 86 10.53 11.34 -24.78
N GLU A 87 10.22 12.44 -24.11
CA GLU A 87 11.20 13.46 -23.70
C GLU A 87 12.09 12.96 -22.56
N GLN A 88 11.55 12.12 -21.67
CA GLN A 88 12.27 11.54 -20.53
C GLN A 88 12.23 10.00 -20.59
N PRO A 89 13.01 9.38 -21.49
CA PRO A 89 13.00 7.93 -21.69
C PRO A 89 13.41 7.14 -20.45
N ASP A 90 14.24 7.71 -19.57
CA ASP A 90 14.67 7.09 -18.32
C ASP A 90 13.51 6.84 -17.36
N LEU A 91 12.45 7.65 -17.43
CA LEU A 91 11.22 7.48 -16.62
C LEU A 91 10.31 6.36 -17.14
N ARG A 92 10.60 5.78 -18.32
CA ARG A 92 9.91 4.57 -18.78
C ARG A 92 10.30 3.34 -17.95
N SER A 93 11.50 3.37 -17.36
CA SER A 93 12.01 2.31 -16.50
C SER A 93 11.83 2.71 -15.04
N VAL A 94 10.86 2.11 -14.38
CA VAL A 94 10.64 2.37 -12.97
C VAL A 94 11.69 1.61 -12.16
N THR A 95 12.69 2.33 -11.65
CA THR A 95 13.60 1.77 -10.64
C THR A 95 12.86 1.70 -9.32
N THR A 96 12.05 0.67 -9.12
CA THR A 96 11.38 0.44 -7.84
C THR A 96 12.35 -0.27 -6.90
N HIS A 97 12.47 0.22 -5.65
CA HIS A 97 13.04 -0.57 -4.55
C HIS A 97 12.21 -1.82 -4.21
N ILE A 98 11.09 -2.04 -4.92
CA ILE A 98 10.16 -3.15 -4.77
C ILE A 98 9.98 -3.82 -6.14
N HIS A 99 10.65 -4.94 -6.36
CA HIS A 99 10.34 -5.86 -7.46
C HIS A 99 9.03 -6.59 -7.14
N ALA A 100 7.89 -5.94 -7.38
CA ALA A 100 6.68 -6.70 -7.66
C ALA A 100 6.85 -7.26 -9.08
N GLY A 101 6.58 -8.55 -9.26
CA GLY A 101 6.84 -9.29 -10.50
C GLY A 101 6.08 -8.78 -11.72
N GLU A 102 5.97 -9.64 -12.72
CA GLU A 102 5.21 -9.35 -13.94
C GLU A 102 3.72 -9.14 -13.62
N MET A 103 3.08 -8.22 -14.32
CA MET A 103 1.64 -8.00 -14.19
C MET A 103 0.89 -9.26 -14.63
N GLY A 104 0.09 -9.86 -13.75
CA GLY A 104 -0.56 -11.16 -13.97
C GLY A 104 0.34 -12.37 -13.71
N GLY A 105 1.64 -12.15 -13.48
CA GLY A 105 2.58 -13.16 -13.02
C GLY A 105 2.67 -13.21 -11.49
N PRO A 106 3.05 -14.36 -10.90
CA PRO A 106 3.34 -14.41 -9.47
C PRO A 106 4.55 -13.51 -9.14
N PRO A 107 4.65 -12.99 -7.91
CA PRO A 107 5.85 -12.30 -7.45
C PRO A 107 7.11 -13.18 -7.68
N PRO A 108 8.26 -12.57 -8.01
CA PRO A 108 9.48 -13.34 -8.26
C PRO A 108 9.85 -14.16 -7.03
N GLN A 109 10.40 -15.34 -7.26
CA GLN A 109 10.88 -16.20 -6.19
C GLN A 109 12.00 -15.48 -5.43
N ARG A 110 11.92 -15.48 -4.09
CA ARG A 110 12.98 -14.95 -3.24
C ARG A 110 14.03 -16.05 -3.00
N PRO A 111 15.23 -15.95 -3.59
CA PRO A 111 16.22 -17.05 -3.55
C PRO A 111 16.83 -17.27 -2.17
N GLN A 112 16.77 -16.27 -1.27
CA GLN A 112 17.32 -16.35 0.08
C GLN A 112 16.31 -16.86 1.12
N MET A 113 15.08 -17.19 0.72
CA MET A 113 14.10 -17.75 1.67
C MET A 113 14.46 -19.18 2.05
N PRO A 114 14.35 -19.56 3.33
CA PRO A 114 14.55 -20.95 3.73
C PRO A 114 13.55 -21.89 3.06
N ALA A 115 13.94 -23.16 2.90
CA ALA A 115 13.07 -24.19 2.35
C ALA A 115 11.89 -24.47 3.29
N GLY A 116 10.71 -24.74 2.74
CA GLY A 116 9.48 -24.98 3.50
C GLY A 116 8.46 -23.85 3.34
N THR A 117 7.47 -23.84 4.24
CA THR A 117 6.38 -22.86 4.26
C THR A 117 6.64 -21.85 5.36
N HIS A 118 6.65 -20.57 5.00
CA HIS A 118 6.99 -19.49 5.91
C HIS A 118 5.98 -18.36 5.83
N LEU A 119 5.65 -17.81 6.99
CA LEU A 119 4.85 -16.61 7.11
C LEU A 119 5.76 -15.46 7.55
N VAL A 120 5.88 -14.44 6.71
CA VAL A 120 6.61 -13.21 7.04
C VAL A 120 5.60 -12.16 7.49
N ILE A 121 5.79 -11.65 8.71
CA ILE A 121 4.93 -10.65 9.32
C ILE A 121 5.75 -9.37 9.44
N HIS A 122 5.29 -8.33 8.76
CA HIS A 122 5.89 -7.00 8.76
C HIS A 122 5.12 -6.09 9.71
N GLY A 123 5.82 -5.59 10.72
CA GLY A 123 5.38 -4.48 11.55
C GLY A 123 5.77 -3.13 10.93
N PRO A 124 5.60 -2.02 11.66
CA PRO A 124 5.95 -0.68 11.17
C PRO A 124 7.46 -0.46 10.98
N PHE A 125 8.30 -1.14 11.76
CA PHE A 125 9.75 -0.89 11.81
C PHE A 125 10.60 -2.12 11.53
N ASP A 126 10.02 -3.31 11.64
CA ASP A 126 10.72 -4.58 11.54
C ASP A 126 9.84 -5.64 10.88
N HIS A 127 10.38 -6.85 10.82
CA HIS A 127 9.65 -8.03 10.39
C HIS A 127 10.15 -9.24 11.16
N GLY A 128 9.28 -10.22 11.30
CA GLY A 128 9.69 -11.55 11.74
C GLY A 128 9.11 -12.62 10.83
N MET A 129 9.62 -13.83 10.98
CA MET A 129 9.28 -14.97 10.15
C MET A 129 8.90 -16.17 11.01
N LEU A 130 7.74 -16.76 10.75
CA LEU A 130 7.28 -18.00 11.36
C LEU A 130 7.38 -19.13 10.34
N GLU A 131 7.89 -20.27 10.77
CA GLU A 131 7.75 -21.53 10.04
C GLU A 131 6.32 -22.04 10.24
N ILE A 132 5.70 -22.46 9.14
CA ILE A 132 4.32 -22.94 9.11
C ILE A 132 4.34 -24.44 8.90
N LEU A 133 3.80 -25.16 9.88
CA LEU A 133 3.69 -26.61 9.88
C LEU A 133 2.45 -27.07 9.12
N GLU A 134 1.37 -26.31 9.22
CA GLU A 134 0.06 -26.71 8.74
C GLU A 134 -0.78 -25.47 8.39
N ILE A 135 -1.63 -25.60 7.37
CA ILE A 135 -2.56 -24.57 6.94
C ILE A 135 -3.95 -25.22 6.91
N ASP A 136 -4.91 -24.59 7.57
CA ASP A 136 -6.31 -24.95 7.44
C ASP A 136 -6.91 -24.16 6.27
N GLU A 137 -7.09 -24.84 5.13
CA GLU A 137 -7.66 -24.26 3.90
C GLU A 137 -9.13 -23.86 4.05
N ASN A 138 -9.85 -24.46 5.02
CA ASN A 138 -11.24 -24.12 5.33
C ASN A 138 -11.35 -23.02 6.39
N GLY A 139 -10.24 -22.71 7.06
CA GLY A 139 -10.19 -21.71 8.12
C GLY A 139 -10.38 -20.30 7.58
N GLU A 140 -10.90 -19.42 8.43
CA GLU A 140 -11.06 -18.00 8.11
C GLU A 140 -9.71 -17.32 7.86
N GLY A 141 -9.65 -16.40 6.89
CA GLY A 141 -8.41 -15.70 6.56
C GLY A 141 -7.27 -16.68 6.25
N LEU A 142 -6.07 -16.43 6.75
CA LEU A 142 -5.01 -17.44 6.73
C LEU A 142 -4.95 -18.11 8.11
N THR A 143 -5.55 -19.28 8.24
CA THR A 143 -5.48 -20.09 9.46
C THR A 143 -4.34 -21.10 9.33
N ALA A 144 -3.42 -21.10 10.28
CA ALA A 144 -2.18 -21.86 10.20
C ALA A 144 -1.67 -22.26 11.59
N ARG A 145 -0.74 -23.22 11.61
CA ARG A 145 -0.07 -23.70 12.81
C ARG A 145 1.43 -23.52 12.75
N THR A 146 2.04 -23.10 13.86
CA THR A 146 3.49 -23.00 14.03
C THR A 146 3.93 -23.64 15.35
N SER A 147 5.15 -24.18 15.40
CA SER A 147 5.80 -24.58 16.65
C SER A 147 6.43 -23.41 17.41
N GLN A 148 6.55 -22.25 16.77
CA GLN A 148 7.26 -21.08 17.30
C GLN A 148 6.33 -20.21 18.17
N ILE A 149 5.73 -20.81 19.20
CA ILE A 149 4.65 -20.22 20.01
C ILE A 149 5.06 -18.88 20.66
N ALA A 150 6.29 -18.81 21.21
CA ALA A 150 6.77 -17.60 21.85
C ALA A 150 6.93 -16.44 20.85
N LEU A 151 7.39 -16.72 19.63
CA LEU A 151 7.52 -15.72 18.57
C LEU A 151 6.15 -15.30 18.03
N LEU A 152 5.25 -16.27 17.84
CA LEU A 152 3.85 -16.00 17.49
C LEU A 152 3.18 -15.05 18.50
N ALA A 153 3.37 -15.30 19.80
CA ALA A 153 2.80 -14.45 20.86
C ALA A 153 3.35 -13.02 20.80
N GLN A 154 4.65 -12.83 20.51
CA GLN A 154 5.25 -11.51 20.33
C GLN A 154 4.64 -10.78 19.13
N MET A 155 4.48 -11.47 18.00
CA MET A 155 3.89 -10.90 16.79
C MET A 155 2.40 -10.59 16.94
N ALA A 156 1.65 -11.45 17.65
CA ALA A 156 0.23 -11.24 17.91
C ALA A 156 -0.04 -10.09 18.89
N ALA A 157 0.93 -9.76 19.75
CA ALA A 157 0.86 -8.60 20.63
C ALA A 157 1.05 -7.26 19.90
N ASP A 158 1.54 -7.27 18.65
CA ASP A 158 1.66 -6.05 17.85
C ASP A 158 0.26 -5.53 17.47
N THR A 159 -0.04 -4.32 17.94
CA THR A 159 -1.30 -3.62 17.70
C THR A 159 -1.22 -2.67 16.51
N GLY A 160 -0.19 -2.75 15.67
CA GLY A 160 0.00 -2.01 14.44
C GLY A 160 -0.83 -2.56 13.27
N LEU A 161 -0.75 -1.89 12.12
CA LEU A 161 -1.27 -2.43 10.86
C LEU A 161 -0.22 -3.37 10.29
N LEU A 162 -0.44 -4.67 10.45
CA LEU A 162 0.50 -5.67 9.96
C LEU A 162 0.32 -5.88 8.46
N ARG A 163 1.43 -6.19 7.80
CA ARG A 163 1.42 -6.79 6.47
C ARG A 163 2.00 -8.19 6.56
N VAL A 164 1.28 -9.16 6.04
CA VAL A 164 1.62 -10.58 6.14
C VAL A 164 1.79 -11.17 4.75
N GLU A 165 2.86 -11.94 4.55
CA GLU A 165 3.22 -12.59 3.30
C GLU A 165 3.48 -14.08 3.54
N LEU A 166 2.75 -14.96 2.85
CA LEU A 166 2.92 -16.41 2.93
C LEU A 166 3.77 -16.92 1.76
N TYR A 167 4.81 -17.67 2.08
CA TYR A 167 5.79 -18.20 1.14
C TYR A 167 5.83 -19.72 1.15
N PHE A 168 5.97 -20.31 -0.05
CA PHE A 168 6.21 -21.73 -0.25
C PHE A 168 7.49 -21.89 -1.08
N GLY A 169 8.57 -22.38 -0.47
CA GLY A 169 9.88 -22.51 -1.16
C GLY A 169 10.35 -21.21 -1.79
N GLY A 170 10.14 -20.08 -1.11
CA GLY A 170 10.50 -18.74 -1.58
C GLY A 170 9.54 -18.10 -2.59
N ARG A 171 8.46 -18.77 -3.01
CA ARG A 171 7.41 -18.16 -3.82
C ARG A 171 6.30 -17.59 -2.96
N CYS A 172 6.01 -16.30 -3.11
CA CYS A 172 4.89 -15.67 -2.41
C CYS A 172 3.57 -16.19 -2.97
N ARG A 173 2.72 -16.75 -2.12
CA ARG A 173 1.39 -17.29 -2.49
C ARG A 173 0.25 -16.38 -2.08
N ARG A 174 0.37 -15.73 -0.92
CA ARG A 174 -0.67 -14.87 -0.39
C ARG A 174 -0.05 -13.66 0.30
N ILE A 175 -0.68 -12.51 0.12
CA ILE A 175 -0.31 -11.26 0.78
C ILE A 175 -1.58 -10.70 1.39
N MET A 176 -1.50 -10.25 2.64
CA MET A 176 -2.58 -9.56 3.34
C MET A 176 -2.03 -8.30 3.99
N GLY A 177 -2.64 -7.15 3.71
CA GLY A 177 -2.33 -5.88 4.37
C GLY A 177 -3.41 -5.50 5.39
N GLN A 178 -3.07 -4.59 6.29
CA GLN A 178 -3.96 -4.18 7.39
C GLN A 178 -4.47 -5.39 8.17
N ALA A 179 -3.57 -6.34 8.42
CA ALA A 179 -3.86 -7.59 9.07
C ALA A 179 -3.70 -7.48 10.59
N MET A 180 -4.28 -8.45 11.29
CA MET A 180 -3.98 -8.77 12.68
C MET A 180 -3.92 -10.29 12.85
N ILE A 181 -3.30 -10.74 13.94
CA ILE A 181 -3.12 -12.15 14.28
C ILE A 181 -3.99 -12.47 15.49
N GLU A 182 -4.84 -13.48 15.34
CA GLU A 182 -5.71 -13.96 16.41
C GLU A 182 -5.31 -15.41 16.75
N PRO A 183 -5.01 -15.76 18.01
CA PRO A 183 -4.84 -17.15 18.40
C PRO A 183 -6.14 -17.94 18.19
N VAL A 184 -6.02 -19.21 17.82
CA VAL A 184 -7.16 -20.12 17.61
C VAL A 184 -6.99 -21.32 18.53
N GLY A 185 -8.01 -21.63 19.33
CA GLY A 185 -7.92 -22.70 20.32
C GLY A 185 -6.98 -22.35 21.47
N ASP A 186 -6.32 -23.38 22.02
CA ASP A 186 -5.39 -23.21 23.14
C ASP A 186 -4.07 -22.59 22.66
N SER A 187 -3.55 -21.64 23.44
CA SER A 187 -2.33 -20.89 23.09
C SER A 187 -1.08 -21.77 22.93
N THR A 188 -1.11 -22.99 23.47
CA THR A 188 -0.03 -23.98 23.37
C THR A 188 -0.02 -24.77 22.08
N ASP A 189 -1.12 -24.77 21.33
CA ASP A 189 -1.25 -25.62 20.14
C ASP A 189 -0.65 -24.94 18.90
N GLY A 190 -0.32 -23.66 19.02
CA GLY A 190 0.33 -22.86 17.97
C GLY A 190 -0.57 -22.57 16.78
N TRP A 191 -1.87 -22.83 16.89
CA TRP A 191 -2.88 -22.45 15.91
C TRP A 191 -3.20 -20.96 16.03
N PHE A 192 -3.27 -20.31 14.87
CA PHE A 192 -3.62 -18.90 14.76
C PHE A 192 -4.29 -18.63 13.43
N ARG A 193 -4.96 -17.49 13.33
CA ARG A 193 -5.47 -16.96 12.07
C ARG A 193 -4.97 -15.55 11.84
N VAL A 194 -4.71 -15.24 10.58
CA VAL A 194 -4.42 -13.89 10.09
C VAL A 194 -5.63 -13.40 9.33
N VAL A 195 -6.18 -12.28 9.79
CA VAL A 195 -7.42 -11.68 9.28
C VAL A 195 -7.24 -10.18 9.08
N HIS A 196 -8.09 -9.56 8.27
CA HIS A 196 -8.14 -8.10 8.21
C HIS A 196 -8.58 -7.54 9.56
N ARG A 197 -7.86 -6.50 10.00
CA ARG A 197 -8.19 -5.76 11.22
C ARG A 197 -9.48 -4.97 11.07
N ASP A 198 -9.71 -4.42 9.88
CA ASP A 198 -10.95 -3.73 9.56
C ASP A 198 -12.08 -4.77 9.39
N PRO A 199 -13.18 -4.69 10.17
CA PRO A 199 -14.27 -5.65 10.10
C PRO A 199 -14.98 -5.69 8.74
N SER A 200 -15.05 -4.56 8.03
CA SER A 200 -15.66 -4.48 6.70
C SER A 200 -14.79 -5.17 5.65
N LEU A 201 -13.46 -5.03 5.71
CA LEU A 201 -12.54 -5.78 4.85
C LEU A 201 -12.56 -7.29 5.15
N ARG A 202 -12.66 -7.68 6.42
CA ARG A 202 -12.81 -9.08 6.83
C ARG A 202 -14.12 -9.68 6.29
N ALA A 203 -15.22 -8.95 6.41
CA ALA A 203 -16.51 -9.37 5.86
C ALA A 203 -16.47 -9.51 4.33
N LEU A 204 -15.80 -8.59 3.63
CA LEU A 204 -15.62 -8.66 2.19
C LEU A 204 -14.75 -9.87 1.78
N ASP A 205 -13.63 -10.15 2.46
CA ASP A 205 -12.78 -11.32 2.19
C ASP A 205 -13.59 -12.63 2.39
N ASN A 206 -14.42 -12.69 3.43
CA ASN A 206 -15.31 -13.82 3.67
C ASN A 206 -16.35 -13.99 2.55
N GLN A 207 -16.98 -12.91 2.08
CA GLN A 207 -17.92 -12.98 0.95
C GLN A 207 -17.25 -13.44 -0.36
N LEU A 208 -16.04 -12.94 -0.65
CA LEU A 208 -15.29 -13.33 -1.84
C LEU A 208 -14.93 -14.83 -1.83
N ARG A 209 -14.70 -15.42 -0.65
CA ARG A 209 -14.46 -16.87 -0.51
C ARG A 209 -15.69 -17.69 -0.88
N TYR A 210 -16.86 -17.33 -0.35
CA TYR A 210 -18.12 -18.01 -0.67
C TYR A 210 -18.52 -17.88 -2.15
N SER A 211 -18.07 -16.83 -2.83
CA SER A 211 -18.33 -16.67 -4.27
C SER A 211 -17.44 -17.54 -5.18
N ARG A 212 -16.38 -18.15 -4.63
CA ARG A 212 -15.42 -18.99 -5.37
C ARG A 212 -15.58 -20.49 -5.12
N SER A 213 -16.43 -20.87 -4.16
CA SER A 213 -16.90 -22.24 -3.92
C SER A 213 -18.16 -22.53 -4.71
#